data_AF-A0A0C9ZNH0-F1
#
_entry.id   AF-A0A0C9ZNH0-F1
#
_cell.length_a   1.000
_cell.length_b   1.000
_cell.length_c   1.000
_cell.angle_alpha   90.00
_cell.angle_beta   90.00
_cell.angle_gamma   90.00
#
_symmetry.space_group_name_H-M   'P 1'
#
loop_
_entity.id
_entity.type
_entity.pdbx_description
1 polymer ?
#
loop_
_entity_poly.entity_id
_entity_poly.type
_entity_poly.pdbx_seq_one_letter_code
_entity_poly.pdbx_strand_id
1 'polypeptide(L)'
;REEHHVDIPELTGIENTGKQGQPKKIIDLDFLIEATSTQHHIRHVELAKIVDVHPATLRHYMCQHGIERCYSNLRDHDLDAFVKIFTCCRPESGFRYLVGFFQQQGVHVQHRRIWQSLQ
;
A
#
# COMPACT_ATOMS: atom_id res chain seq x y z
N ARG A 1 18.74 27.05 -3.34
CA ARG A 1 17.71 26.03 -2.98
C ARG A 1 16.60 26.25 -3.98
N GLU A 2 16.51 25.40 -5.00
CA GLU A 2 15.44 25.49 -5.99
C GLU A 2 14.14 25.06 -5.30
N GLU A 3 13.19 25.97 -5.20
CA GLU A 3 11.84 25.68 -4.74
C GLU A 3 11.16 24.87 -5.85
N HIS A 4 11.22 23.54 -5.76
CA HIS A 4 10.39 22.69 -6.60
C HIS A 4 8.94 22.95 -6.20
N HIS A 5 8.25 23.75 -7.01
CA HIS A 5 6.80 23.85 -6.98
C HIS A 5 6.25 22.47 -7.36
N VAL A 6 5.84 21.70 -6.36
CA VAL A 6 5.17 20.41 -6.57
C VAL A 6 3.69 20.74 -6.71
N ASP A 7 3.21 20.77 -7.95
CA ASP A 7 1.78 20.80 -8.23
C ASP A 7 1.17 19.50 -7.67
N ILE A 8 0.38 19.61 -6.60
CA ILE A 8 -0.35 18.48 -6.04
C ILE A 8 -1.58 18.27 -6.93
N PRO A 9 -1.66 17.17 -7.69
CA PRO A 9 -2.81 16.92 -8.56
C PRO A 9 -4.07 16.78 -7.70
N GLU A 10 -5.20 17.26 -8.23
CA GLU A 10 -6.50 17.01 -7.63
C GLU A 10 -6.84 15.52 -7.80
N LEU A 11 -6.69 14.74 -6.72
CA LEU A 11 -6.82 13.28 -6.75
C LEU A 11 -8.26 12.79 -6.93
N THR A 12 -9.22 13.70 -6.83
CA THR A 12 -10.64 13.40 -6.96
C THR A 12 -11.36 14.40 -7.82
N GLY A 13 -12.21 13.90 -8.72
CA GLY A 13 -13.13 14.69 -9.51
C GLY A 13 -14.58 14.35 -9.21
N ILE A 14 -15.50 15.09 -9.85
CA ILE A 14 -16.93 14.86 -9.75
C ILE A 14 -17.49 14.53 -11.14
N GLU A 15 -18.24 13.44 -11.24
CA GLU A 15 -18.98 13.02 -12.44
C GLU A 15 -20.46 13.31 -12.28
N ASN A 16 -20.97 14.20 -13.13
CA ASN A 16 -22.40 14.49 -13.19
C ASN A 16 -23.09 13.50 -14.13
N THR A 17 -23.78 12.52 -13.55
CA THR A 17 -24.48 11.46 -14.30
C THR A 17 -25.82 11.90 -14.90
N GLY A 18 -26.27 13.14 -14.64
CA GLY A 18 -27.58 13.66 -15.06
C GLY A 18 -28.77 13.05 -14.32
N LYS A 19 -28.53 12.16 -13.34
CA LYS A 19 -29.55 11.52 -12.50
C LYS A 19 -29.71 12.29 -11.19
N GLN A 20 -30.90 12.21 -10.59
CA GLN A 20 -31.16 12.80 -9.28
C GLN A 20 -30.38 12.04 -8.20
N GLY A 21 -29.66 12.76 -7.33
CA GLY A 21 -28.85 12.19 -6.25
C GLY A 21 -27.53 12.95 -6.03
N GLN A 22 -26.67 12.41 -5.16
CA GLN A 22 -25.34 12.97 -4.94
C GLN A 22 -24.43 12.67 -6.16
N PRO A 23 -23.68 13.66 -6.68
CA PRO A 23 -22.72 13.45 -7.76
C PRO A 23 -21.69 12.37 -7.41
N LYS A 24 -21.27 11.60 -8.42
CA LYS A 24 -20.34 10.50 -8.21
C LYS A 24 -18.92 11.05 -8.11
N LYS A 25 -18.17 10.64 -7.09
CA LYS A 25 -16.74 10.95 -6.99
C LYS A 25 -15.94 10.03 -7.94
N ILE A 26 -15.10 10.62 -8.77
CA ILE A 26 -14.07 9.93 -9.56
C ILE A 26 -12.76 10.06 -8.81
N ILE A 27 -11.96 9.00 -8.80
CA ILE A 27 -10.61 9.02 -8.23
C ILE A 27 -9.62 8.83 -9.38
N ASP A 28 -8.51 9.57 -9.35
CA ASP A 28 -7.41 9.38 -10.30
C ASP A 28 -6.89 7.93 -10.26
N LEU A 29 -7.02 7.24 -11.39
CA LEU A 29 -6.64 5.83 -11.51
C LEU A 29 -5.13 5.65 -11.48
N ASP A 30 -4.38 6.54 -12.14
CA ASP A 30 -2.92 6.40 -12.28
C ASP A 30 -2.27 6.56 -10.91
N PHE A 31 -2.74 7.56 -10.14
CA PHE A 31 -2.37 7.71 -8.74
C PHE A 31 -2.71 6.47 -7.92
N LEU A 32 -3.92 5.91 -8.05
CA LEU A 32 -4.31 4.73 -7.29
C LEU A 32 -3.45 3.52 -7.65
N ILE A 33 -3.16 3.28 -8.92
CA ILE A 33 -2.32 2.16 -9.36
C ILE A 33 -0.93 2.27 -8.73
N GLU A 34 -0.32 3.46 -8.83
CA GLU A 34 0.99 3.70 -8.24
C GLU A 34 0.95 3.56 -6.72
N ALA A 35 0.04 4.23 -6.02
CA ALA A 35 -0.08 4.19 -4.56
C ALA A 35 -0.41 2.79 -4.00
N THR A 36 -0.91 1.89 -4.85
CA THR A 36 -1.24 0.50 -4.49
C THR A 36 -0.14 -0.49 -4.86
N SER A 37 0.91 -0.04 -5.57
CA SER A 37 2.10 -0.83 -5.89
C SER A 37 2.75 -1.43 -4.63
N THR A 38 3.38 -2.60 -4.78
CA THR A 38 4.03 -3.32 -3.68
C THR A 38 5.14 -2.53 -2.98
N GLN A 39 5.69 -1.53 -3.67
CA GLN A 39 6.75 -0.67 -3.15
C GLN A 39 6.22 0.33 -2.12
N HIS A 40 4.94 0.71 -2.22
CA HIS A 40 4.31 1.70 -1.36
C HIS A 40 3.54 1.01 -0.24
N HIS A 41 4.03 1.14 1.00
CA HIS A 41 3.43 0.53 2.19
C HIS A 41 2.30 1.37 2.80
N ILE A 42 1.51 2.06 1.97
CA ILE A 42 0.41 2.91 2.42
C ILE A 42 -0.70 2.00 2.93
N ARG A 43 -1.41 2.33 4.02
CA ARG A 43 -2.59 1.54 4.46
C ARG A 43 -3.85 1.97 3.72
N HIS A 44 -4.83 1.07 3.55
CA HIS A 44 -6.09 1.38 2.86
C HIS A 44 -6.81 2.60 3.45
N VAL A 45 -6.83 2.69 4.79
CA VAL A 45 -7.43 3.81 5.52
C VAL A 45 -6.64 5.11 5.32
N GLU A 46 -5.32 5.03 5.20
CA GLU A 46 -4.48 6.21 4.93
C GLU A 46 -4.68 6.68 3.50
N LEU A 47 -4.72 5.76 2.53
CA LEU A 47 -5.02 6.07 1.14
C LEU A 47 -6.38 6.74 0.98
N ALA A 48 -7.40 6.25 1.69
CA ALA A 48 -8.73 6.85 1.71
C ALA A 48 -8.73 8.29 2.25
N LYS A 49 -7.89 8.58 3.26
CA LYS A 49 -7.71 9.94 3.80
C LYS A 49 -6.98 10.86 2.82
N ILE A 50 -5.96 10.35 2.12
CA ILE A 50 -5.20 11.12 1.12
C ILE A 50 -6.12 11.55 -0.03
N VAL A 51 -7.01 10.65 -0.46
CA VAL A 51 -7.96 10.87 -1.55
C VAL A 51 -9.26 11.54 -1.08
N ASP A 52 -9.42 11.83 0.22
CA ASP A 52 -10.64 12.41 0.81
C ASP A 52 -11.94 11.65 0.46
N VAL A 53 -11.90 10.33 0.60
CA VAL A 53 -13.05 9.45 0.39
C VAL A 53 -13.23 8.47 1.54
N HIS A 54 -14.46 8.00 1.71
CA HIS A 54 -14.72 6.95 2.68
C HIS A 54 -14.00 5.65 2.26
N PRO A 55 -13.39 4.87 3.20
CA PRO A 55 -12.66 3.65 2.85
C PRO A 55 -13.47 2.60 2.09
N ALA A 56 -14.78 2.52 2.36
CA ALA A 56 -15.67 1.62 1.62
C ALA A 56 -15.85 2.06 0.16
N THR A 57 -15.94 3.37 -0.09
CA THR A 57 -16.03 3.94 -1.44
C THR A 57 -14.76 3.67 -2.22
N LEU A 58 -13.59 3.90 -1.60
CA LEU A 58 -12.30 3.58 -2.19
C LEU A 58 -12.22 2.09 -2.56
N ARG A 59 -12.60 1.20 -1.63
CA ARG A 59 -12.59 -0.26 -1.89
C ARG A 59 -13.51 -0.61 -3.05
N HIS A 60 -14.73 -0.08 -3.08
CA HIS A 60 -15.67 -0.32 -4.18
C HIS A 60 -15.08 0.11 -5.52
N TYR A 61 -14.50 1.32 -5.57
CA TYR A 61 -13.87 1.87 -6.76
C TYR A 61 -12.70 1.00 -7.24
N MET A 62 -11.79 0.62 -6.32
CA MET A 62 -10.66 -0.27 -6.64
C MET A 62 -11.15 -1.60 -7.21
N CYS A 63 -12.18 -2.22 -6.61
CA CYS A 63 -12.77 -3.46 -7.13
C CYS A 63 -13.39 -3.27 -8.52
N GLN A 64 -14.09 -2.16 -8.78
CA GLN A 64 -14.66 -1.87 -10.09
C GLN A 64 -13.61 -1.73 -11.19
N HIS A 65 -12.42 -1.24 -10.83
CA HIS A 65 -11.30 -1.04 -11.74
C HIS A 65 -10.26 -2.18 -11.70
N GLY A 66 -10.52 -3.27 -10.96
CA GLY A 66 -9.59 -4.41 -10.87
C GLY A 66 -8.27 -4.09 -10.15
N ILE A 67 -8.23 -3.02 -9.37
CA ILE A 67 -7.04 -2.61 -8.62
C ILE A 67 -6.98 -3.40 -7.32
N GLU A 68 -5.96 -4.24 -7.18
CA GLU A 68 -5.74 -5.05 -5.98
C GLU A 68 -4.41 -4.73 -5.32
N ARG A 69 -4.37 -4.87 -3.98
CA ARG A 69 -3.12 -4.82 -3.23
C ARG A 69 -2.41 -6.16 -3.31
N CYS A 70 -1.30 -6.17 -4.02
CA CYS A 70 -0.44 -7.34 -4.11
C CYS A 70 0.61 -7.34 -2.99
N TYR A 71 1.08 -8.54 -2.65
CA TYR A 71 2.31 -8.74 -1.90
C TYR A 71 3.48 -8.87 -2.87
N SER A 72 4.69 -8.55 -2.42
CA SER A 72 5.90 -8.77 -3.21
C SER A 72 6.06 -10.26 -3.52
N ASN A 73 6.48 -10.57 -4.75
CA ASN A 73 6.75 -11.93 -5.20
C ASN A 73 8.11 -12.42 -4.68
N LEU A 74 8.24 -12.52 -3.36
CA LEU A 74 9.41 -13.06 -2.68
C LEU A 74 9.19 -14.56 -2.45
N ARG A 75 10.20 -15.39 -2.73
CA ARG A 75 10.11 -16.85 -2.50
C ARG A 75 10.37 -17.16 -1.02
N ASP A 76 9.88 -18.32 -0.55
CA ASP A 76 10.01 -18.69 0.86
C ASP A 76 11.47 -18.85 1.29
N HIS A 77 12.33 -19.46 0.46
CA HIS A 77 13.76 -19.61 0.80
C HIS A 77 14.50 -18.27 0.91
N ASP A 78 14.16 -17.31 0.05
CA ASP A 78 14.72 -15.96 0.11
C ASP A 78 14.26 -15.27 1.39
N LEU A 79 12.98 -15.38 1.72
CA LEU A 79 12.41 -14.86 2.96
C LEU A 79 13.12 -15.45 4.19
N ASP A 80 13.27 -16.77 4.26
CA ASP A 80 13.94 -17.46 5.37
C ASP A 80 15.39 -17.00 5.52
N ALA A 81 16.10 -16.80 4.40
CA ALA A 81 17.46 -16.28 4.42
C ALA A 81 17.51 -14.86 5.00
N PHE A 82 16.62 -13.96 4.57
CA PHE A 82 16.54 -12.61 5.13
C PHE A 82 16.19 -12.59 6.61
N VAL A 83 15.22 -13.42 7.03
CA VAL A 83 14.83 -13.54 8.44
C VAL A 83 16.00 -14.03 9.28
N LYS A 84 16.72 -15.08 8.84
CA LYS A 84 17.91 -15.60 9.53
C LYS A 84 19.02 -14.56 9.64
N ILE A 85 19.32 -13.84 8.56
CA ILE A 85 20.34 -12.78 8.59
C ILE A 85 19.93 -11.70 9.59
N PHE A 86 18.66 -11.27 9.57
CA PHE A 86 18.16 -10.25 10.50
C PHE A 86 18.25 -10.71 11.96
N THR A 87 17.79 -11.93 12.28
CA THR A 87 17.81 -12.45 13.65
C THR A 87 19.23 -12.72 14.14
N CYS A 88 20.16 -13.14 13.28
CA CYS A 88 21.57 -13.24 13.63
C CYS A 88 22.19 -11.88 13.98
N CYS A 89 21.86 -10.82 13.23
CA CYS A 89 22.37 -9.48 13.50
C CYS A 89 21.69 -8.83 14.72
N ARG A 90 20.42 -9.17 14.99
CA ARG A 90 19.60 -8.55 16.04
C ARG A 90 18.74 -9.60 16.75
N PRO A 91 19.32 -10.44 17.62
CA PRO A 91 18.61 -11.56 18.25
C PRO A 91 17.46 -11.12 19.16
N GLU A 92 17.58 -9.97 19.82
CA GLU A 92 16.56 -9.42 20.73
C GLU A 92 15.41 -8.71 19.97
N SER A 93 15.48 -8.62 18.64
CA SER A 93 14.46 -7.90 17.86
C SER A 93 13.20 -8.73 17.66
N GLY A 94 12.07 -8.21 18.15
CA GLY A 94 10.77 -8.84 17.94
C GLY A 94 10.23 -8.71 16.51
N PHE A 95 9.19 -9.48 16.22
CA PHE A 95 8.48 -9.55 14.94
C PHE A 95 8.16 -8.17 14.32
N ARG A 96 7.78 -7.19 15.14
CA ARG A 96 7.45 -5.83 14.67
C ARG A 96 8.63 -5.15 13.96
N TYR A 97 9.85 -5.35 14.46
CA TYR A 97 11.05 -4.77 13.86
C TYR A 97 11.44 -5.47 12.56
N LEU A 98 11.21 -6.78 12.48
CA LEU A 98 11.41 -7.56 11.27
C LEU A 98 10.46 -7.12 10.14
N VAL A 99 9.17 -6.90 10.45
CA VAL A 99 8.20 -6.34 9.50
C VAL A 99 8.63 -4.95 9.02
N GLY A 100 9.07 -4.09 9.96
CA GLY A 100 9.58 -2.76 9.62
C GLY A 100 10.82 -2.80 8.73
N PHE A 101 11.71 -3.78 8.95
CA PHE A 101 12.89 -4.00 8.10
C PHE A 101 12.48 -4.34 6.66
N PHE A 102 11.53 -5.24 6.45
CA PHE A 102 11.02 -5.54 5.10
C PHE A 102 10.38 -4.32 4.43
N GLN A 103 9.62 -3.52 5.20
CA GLN A 103 9.02 -2.28 4.69
C GLN A 103 10.06 -1.25 4.26
N GLN A 104 11.16 -1.11 5.00
CA GLN A 104 12.26 -0.22 4.62
C GLN A 104 12.98 -0.67 3.34
N GLN A 105 12.94 -1.96 3.02
CA GLN A 105 13.50 -2.51 1.78
C GLN A 105 12.48 -2.48 0.62
N GLY A 106 11.29 -1.89 0.82
CA GLY A 106 10.23 -1.86 -0.21
C GLY A 106 9.60 -3.23 -0.49
N VAL A 107 9.72 -4.18 0.45
CA VAL A 107 9.21 -5.54 0.30
C VAL A 107 7.98 -5.73 1.17
N HIS A 108 6.83 -5.94 0.54
CA HIS A 108 5.58 -6.18 1.24
C HIS A 108 5.31 -7.68 1.35
N VAL A 109 5.57 -8.26 2.52
CA VAL A 109 5.37 -9.69 2.78
C VAL A 109 4.15 -9.91 3.67
N GLN A 110 3.46 -11.03 3.43
CA GLN A 110 2.41 -11.51 4.32
C GLN A 110 2.97 -11.81 5.71
N HIS A 111 2.34 -11.28 6.77
CA HIS A 111 2.75 -11.53 8.14
C HIS A 111 2.83 -13.02 8.49
N ARG A 112 1.91 -13.82 7.94
CA ARG A 112 1.89 -15.27 8.13
C ARG A 112 3.16 -15.95 7.62
N ARG A 113 3.69 -15.52 6.46
CA ARG A 113 4.92 -16.09 5.88
C ARG A 113 6.13 -15.75 6.76
N ILE A 114 6.21 -14.51 7.23
CA ILE A 114 7.26 -14.08 8.17
C ILE A 114 7.22 -14.92 9.46
N TRP A 115 6.03 -15.21 9.98
CA TRP A 115 5.86 -16.08 11.14
C TRP A 115 6.34 -17.51 10.90
N GLN A 116 6.09 -18.07 9.71
CA GLN A 116 6.56 -19.40 9.34
C GLN A 116 8.09 -19.46 9.24
N SER A 117 8.73 -18.40 8.75
CA SER A 117 10.20 -18.30 8.68
C SER A 117 10.91 -18.16 10.02
N LEU A 118 10.18 -17.82 11.09
CA LEU A 118 10.71 -17.69 12.45
C LEU A 118 10.64 -18.99 13.26
N GLN A 119 9.87 -19.99 12.80
CA GLN A 119 9.77 -21.31 13.42
C GLN A 119 10.94 -22.21 13.00
#